data_AF-W7JPI3-F1
#
_entry.id   AF-W7JPI3-F1
#
_cell.length_a   1.000
_cell.length_b   1.000
_cell.length_c   1.000
_cell.angle_alpha   90.00
_cell.angle_beta   90.00
_cell.angle_gamma   90.00
#
_symmetry.space_group_name_H-M   'P 1'
#
loop_
_entity.id
_entity.type
_entity.pdbx_description
1 polymer ?
#
loop_
_entity_poly.entity_id
_entity_poly.type
_entity_poly.pdbx_seq_one_letter_code
_entity_poly.pdbx_strand_id
1 'polypeptide(L)'
;MKAFVNKIQFRKSSESLKEDDEFFLERKQLNSLHSYFSHSLLYLERLEDAIKNINIMISDLNRSLMLFFEQEVHLDIVKHVSYILDSFSDVREKTTSRIAKSRVLVNNTLDKIKKLQTLCIKKKNLGSSIDHYEKKIRKLQMVPSPNQKHLDKIIRNQHKLNIVKTDFLQHHEYIKKGFDIVLENKTNKVLFDARKVREV
;
A
#
# COMPACT_ATOMS: atom_id res chain seq x y z
N MET A 1 -29.38 12.09 -5.06
CA MET A 1 -27.99 12.02 -5.57
C MET A 1 -27.33 10.80 -4.93
N LYS A 2 -27.15 9.70 -5.69
CA LYS A 2 -26.60 8.45 -5.15
C LYS A 2 -25.12 8.66 -4.87
N ALA A 3 -24.73 8.60 -3.60
CA ALA A 3 -23.33 8.61 -3.20
C ALA A 3 -22.61 7.48 -3.95
N PHE A 4 -21.64 7.85 -4.79
CA PHE A 4 -20.67 6.94 -5.38
C PHE A 4 -19.77 6.40 -4.25
N VAL A 5 -20.34 5.52 -3.41
CA VAL A 5 -19.57 4.49 -2.73
C VAL A 5 -19.23 3.49 -3.84
N ASN A 6 -18.29 3.87 -4.71
CA ASN A 6 -17.48 2.86 -5.35
C ASN A 6 -16.86 2.11 -4.18
N LYS A 7 -17.44 0.94 -3.88
CA LYS A 7 -16.75 -0.11 -3.14
C LYS A 7 -15.48 -0.33 -3.93
N ILE A 8 -14.41 0.39 -3.58
CA ILE A 8 -13.05 -0.02 -3.89
C ILE A 8 -12.92 -1.31 -3.09
N GLN A 9 -13.41 -2.38 -3.70
CA GLN A 9 -13.22 -3.72 -3.24
C GLN A 9 -11.74 -3.94 -3.48
N PHE A 10 -10.93 -3.53 -2.51
CA PHE A 10 -9.54 -3.93 -2.45
C PHE A 10 -9.58 -5.45 -2.52
N ARG A 11 -9.31 -5.99 -3.71
CA ARG A 11 -9.31 -7.42 -3.96
C ARG A 11 -8.34 -8.00 -2.94
N LYS A 12 -8.87 -8.59 -1.86
CA LYS A 12 -8.08 -9.44 -0.99
C LYS A 12 -7.54 -10.53 -1.91
N SER A 13 -6.22 -10.63 -2.02
CA SER A 13 -5.62 -11.78 -2.69
C SER A 13 -6.24 -13.03 -2.08
N SER A 14 -6.81 -13.90 -2.91
CA SER A 14 -7.51 -15.12 -2.48
C SER A 14 -6.59 -16.14 -1.81
N GLU A 15 -5.27 -15.97 -1.93
CA GLU A 15 -4.27 -16.77 -1.23
C GLU A 15 -3.75 -16.05 0.02
N SER A 16 -3.85 -16.74 1.16
CA SER A 16 -3.29 -16.31 2.44
C SER A 16 -2.31 -17.36 2.99
N LEU A 17 -1.41 -16.89 3.85
CA LEU A 17 -0.61 -17.75 4.70
C LEU A 17 -1.51 -18.34 5.81
N LYS A 18 -1.24 -19.58 6.20
CA LYS A 18 -1.77 -20.25 7.39
C LYS A 18 -0.88 -19.90 8.59
N GLU A 19 -1.36 -20.16 9.81
CA GLU A 19 -0.64 -19.78 11.03
C GLU A 19 0.73 -20.45 11.20
N ASP A 20 0.88 -21.65 10.64
CA ASP A 20 2.11 -22.44 10.62
C ASP A 20 3.06 -22.08 9.48
N ASP A 21 2.64 -21.25 8.52
CA ASP A 21 3.51 -20.81 7.43
C ASP A 21 4.54 -19.78 7.93
N GLU A 22 5.77 -19.89 7.42
CA GLU A 22 6.81 -18.89 7.67
C GLU A 22 6.39 -17.49 7.18
N PHE A 23 6.74 -16.47 7.96
CA PHE A 23 6.33 -15.07 7.77
C PHE A 23 4.82 -14.78 7.95
N PHE A 24 4.05 -15.69 8.57
CA PHE A 24 2.62 -15.46 8.82
C PHE A 24 2.35 -14.17 9.61
N LEU A 25 3.09 -13.94 10.70
CA LEU A 25 2.90 -12.76 11.57
C LEU A 25 3.26 -11.47 10.83
N GLU A 26 4.36 -11.46 10.10
CA GLU A 26 4.83 -10.32 9.34
C GLU A 26 3.89 -10.03 8.15
N ARG A 27 3.33 -11.06 7.52
CA ARG A 27 2.26 -10.93 6.51
C ARG A 27 0.99 -10.34 7.11
N LYS A 28 0.61 -10.73 8.33
CA LYS A 28 -0.51 -10.15 9.07
C LYS A 28 -0.27 -8.66 9.35
N GLN A 29 0.94 -8.28 9.75
CA GLN A 29 1.33 -6.88 9.92
C GLN A 29 1.26 -6.10 8.60
N LEU A 30 1.76 -6.66 7.48
CA LEU A 30 1.64 -6.04 6.16
C LEU A 30 0.18 -5.83 5.72
N ASN A 31 -0.74 -6.75 6.07
CA ASN A 31 -2.16 -6.58 5.78
C ASN A 31 -2.76 -5.40 6.56
N SER A 32 -2.39 -5.27 7.84
CA SER A 32 -2.79 -4.12 8.66
C SER A 32 -2.25 -2.80 8.10
N LEU A 33 -0.97 -2.78 7.69
CA LEU A 33 -0.36 -1.60 7.05
C LEU A 33 -1.02 -1.27 5.70
N HIS A 34 -1.28 -2.29 4.87
CA HIS A 34 -1.99 -2.09 3.61
C HIS A 34 -3.37 -1.45 3.84
N SER A 35 -4.12 -1.95 4.82
CA SER A 35 -5.42 -1.38 5.21
C SER A 35 -5.28 0.07 5.68
N TYR A 36 -4.30 0.35 6.54
CA TYR A 36 -4.02 1.70 7.02
C TYR A 36 -3.76 2.67 5.86
N PHE A 37 -2.79 2.36 4.99
CA PHE A 37 -2.43 3.22 3.86
C PHE A 37 -3.55 3.34 2.82
N SER A 38 -4.34 2.29 2.62
CA SER A 38 -5.53 2.34 1.76
C SER A 38 -6.57 3.34 2.29
N HIS A 39 -6.81 3.35 3.62
CA HIS A 39 -7.67 4.35 4.24
C HIS A 39 -7.06 5.75 4.19
N SER A 40 -5.74 5.89 4.34
CA SER A 40 -5.07 7.19 4.17
C SER A 40 -5.34 7.81 2.81
N LEU A 41 -5.35 7.03 1.73
CA LEU A 41 -5.71 7.53 0.39
C LEU A 41 -7.14 8.06 0.35
N LEU A 42 -8.10 7.34 0.92
CA LEU A 42 -9.49 7.78 1.01
C LEU A 42 -9.61 9.10 1.80
N TYR A 43 -8.87 9.26 2.90
CA TYR A 43 -8.90 10.49 3.67
C TYR A 43 -8.24 11.67 2.93
N LEU A 44 -7.17 11.42 2.17
CA LEU A 44 -6.55 12.43 1.31
C LEU A 44 -7.51 12.88 0.19
N GLU A 45 -8.27 11.95 -0.40
CA GLU A 45 -9.31 12.27 -1.39
C GLU A 45 -10.42 13.14 -0.79
N ARG A 46 -10.94 12.77 0.39
CA ARG A 46 -11.94 13.58 1.11
C ARG A 46 -11.44 14.98 1.45
N LEU A 47 -10.17 15.12 1.82
CA LEU A 47 -9.56 16.41 2.11
C LEU A 47 -9.47 17.27 0.83
N GLU A 48 -9.11 16.66 -0.29
CA GLU A 48 -9.08 17.34 -1.58
C GLU A 48 -10.48 17.83 -2.00
N ASP A 49 -11.52 17.02 -1.80
CA ASP A 49 -12.89 17.41 -2.08
C ASP A 49 -13.40 18.54 -1.17
N ALA A 50 -13.02 18.54 0.11
CA ALA A 50 -13.29 19.66 1.00
C ALA A 50 -12.64 20.96 0.50
N ILE A 51 -11.40 20.90 0.01
CA ILE A 51 -10.71 22.06 -0.58
C ILE A 51 -11.44 22.54 -1.85
N LYS A 52 -11.93 21.62 -2.70
CA LYS A 52 -12.75 21.99 -3.88
C LYS A 52 -14.02 22.72 -3.47
N ASN A 53 -14.72 22.26 -2.43
CA ASN A 53 -15.93 22.94 -1.94
C ASN A 53 -15.61 24.33 -1.38
N ILE A 54 -14.49 24.47 -0.66
CA ILE A 54 -14.01 25.79 -0.20
C ILE A 54 -13.77 26.71 -1.39
N ASN A 55 -13.18 26.22 -2.49
CA ASN A 55 -12.97 27.04 -3.69
C ASN A 55 -14.27 27.53 -4.33
N ILE A 56 -15.31 26.70 -4.33
CA ILE A 56 -16.63 27.09 -4.84
C ILE A 56 -17.18 28.23 -3.96
N MET A 57 -17.15 28.08 -2.64
CA MET A 57 -17.59 29.13 -1.70
C MET A 57 -16.80 30.43 -1.85
N ILE A 58 -15.48 30.36 -2.06
CA ILE A 58 -14.63 31.53 -2.32
C ILE A 58 -15.02 32.21 -3.65
N SER A 59 -15.30 31.43 -4.70
CA SER A 59 -15.74 31.96 -5.99
C SER A 59 -17.10 32.66 -5.88
N ASP A 60 -18.04 32.08 -5.13
CA ASP A 60 -19.36 32.67 -4.89
C ASP A 60 -19.23 33.99 -4.11
N LEU A 61 -18.37 34.02 -3.08
CA LEU A 61 -18.12 35.23 -2.30
C LEU A 61 -17.49 36.34 -3.16
N ASN A 62 -16.52 36.00 -4.01
CA ASN A 62 -15.94 36.94 -4.96
C ASN A 62 -16.98 37.52 -5.92
N ARG A 63 -17.88 36.67 -6.45
CA ARG A 63 -18.97 37.12 -7.32
C ARG A 63 -19.91 38.08 -6.59
N SER A 64 -20.27 37.78 -5.34
CA SER A 64 -21.07 38.68 -4.50
C SER A 64 -20.38 40.02 -4.27
N LEU A 65 -19.07 40.02 -3.97
CA LEU A 65 -18.30 41.26 -3.81
C LEU A 65 -18.27 42.11 -5.08
N MET A 66 -18.11 41.51 -6.26
CA MET A 66 -18.12 42.23 -7.53
C MET A 66 -19.47 42.93 -7.79
N LEU A 67 -20.59 42.30 -7.44
CA LEU A 67 -21.91 42.93 -7.52
C LEU A 67 -22.06 44.14 -6.58
N PHE A 68 -21.37 44.15 -5.44
CA PHE A 68 -21.36 45.28 -4.51
C PHE A 68 -20.47 46.44 -4.98
N PHE A 69 -19.37 46.15 -5.68
CA PHE A 69 -18.50 47.18 -6.26
C PHE A 69 -19.22 48.07 -7.29
N GLU A 70 -20.23 47.52 -7.97
CA GLU A 70 -21.07 48.28 -8.92
C GLU A 70 -22.01 49.28 -8.23
N GLN A 71 -22.11 49.31 -6.89
CA GLN A 71 -23.11 50.06 -6.13
C GLN A 71 -22.55 51.14 -5.15
N GLU A 72 -21.28 51.56 -5.27
CA GLU A 72 -20.66 52.57 -4.39
C GLU A 72 -20.73 52.28 -2.87
N VAL A 73 -20.65 51.00 -2.47
CA VAL A 73 -20.78 50.57 -1.06
C VAL A 73 -19.41 50.48 -0.34
N HIS A 74 -19.41 50.78 0.97
CA HIS A 74 -18.30 50.75 1.93
C HIS A 74 -17.10 49.85 1.58
N LEU A 75 -16.07 50.46 0.99
CA LEU A 75 -14.82 49.85 0.51
C LEU A 75 -14.06 49.01 1.56
N ASP A 76 -14.20 49.31 2.85
CA ASP A 76 -13.38 48.66 3.89
C ASP A 76 -13.83 47.23 4.21
N ILE A 77 -15.14 46.95 4.20
CA ILE A 77 -15.65 45.57 4.35
C ILE A 77 -15.16 44.71 3.20
N VAL A 78 -15.17 45.26 1.98
CA VAL A 78 -14.73 44.55 0.78
C VAL A 78 -13.22 44.25 0.82
N LYS A 79 -12.39 45.20 1.30
CA LYS A 79 -10.96 44.96 1.53
C LYS A 79 -10.73 43.84 2.55
N HIS A 80 -11.47 43.83 3.66
CA HIS A 80 -11.35 42.78 4.68
C HIS A 80 -11.72 41.40 4.15
N VAL A 81 -12.82 41.29 3.40
CA VAL A 81 -13.22 40.02 2.78
C VAL A 81 -12.19 39.58 1.75
N SER A 82 -11.69 40.49 0.91
CA SER A 82 -10.65 40.19 -0.08
C SER A 82 -9.36 39.67 0.58
N TYR A 83 -8.93 40.26 1.69
CA TYR A 83 -7.76 39.79 2.46
C TYR A 83 -7.95 38.36 2.99
N ILE A 84 -9.13 38.05 3.54
CA ILE A 84 -9.45 36.69 4.01
C ILE A 84 -9.38 35.71 2.83
N LEU A 85 -9.98 36.05 1.68
CA LEU A 85 -9.97 35.20 0.50
C LEU A 85 -8.55 34.95 -0.04
N ASP A 86 -7.70 35.96 -0.04
CA ASP A 86 -6.31 35.83 -0.48
C ASP A 86 -5.50 34.92 0.46
N SER A 87 -5.70 35.03 1.78
CA SER A 87 -5.06 34.15 2.76
C SER A 87 -5.42 32.67 2.56
N PHE A 88 -6.63 32.38 2.08
CA PHE A 88 -7.04 31.02 1.74
C PHE A 88 -6.35 30.48 0.49
N SER A 89 -5.98 31.33 -0.47
CA SER A 89 -5.27 30.91 -1.69
C SER A 89 -3.94 30.24 -1.37
N ASP A 90 -3.18 30.86 -0.47
CA ASP A 90 -1.88 30.40 0.02
C ASP A 90 -1.97 29.07 0.76
N VAL A 91 -2.91 28.97 1.69
CA VAL A 91 -3.15 27.76 2.48
C VAL A 91 -3.61 26.61 1.58
N ARG A 92 -4.47 26.91 0.59
CA ARG A 92 -4.93 25.94 -0.40
C ARG A 92 -3.77 25.39 -1.22
N GLU A 93 -2.95 26.23 -1.83
CA GLU A 93 -1.86 25.77 -2.68
C GLU A 93 -0.88 24.87 -1.91
N LYS A 94 -0.50 25.32 -0.71
CA LYS A 94 0.37 24.55 0.20
C LYS A 94 -0.27 23.20 0.57
N THR A 95 -1.56 23.18 0.87
CA THR A 95 -2.27 21.96 1.28
C THR A 95 -2.44 21.00 0.11
N THR A 96 -2.89 21.46 -1.06
CA THR A 96 -3.04 20.63 -2.27
C THR A 96 -1.71 20.02 -2.70
N SER A 97 -0.62 20.80 -2.67
CA SER A 97 0.74 20.30 -2.95
C SER A 97 1.16 19.19 -1.98
N ARG A 98 0.89 19.37 -0.68
CA ARG A 98 1.17 18.35 0.35
C ARG A 98 0.32 17.10 0.19
N ILE A 99 -0.96 17.24 -0.20
CA ILE A 99 -1.83 16.09 -0.51
C ILE A 99 -1.27 15.29 -1.68
N ALA A 100 -0.89 15.97 -2.77
CA ALA A 100 -0.30 15.32 -3.94
C ALA A 100 0.98 14.55 -3.59
N LYS A 101 1.91 15.19 -2.87
CA LYS A 101 3.14 14.54 -2.37
C LYS A 101 2.84 13.33 -1.48
N SER A 102 1.91 13.48 -0.54
CA SER A 102 1.50 12.39 0.37
C SER A 102 0.90 11.21 -0.39
N ARG A 103 0.07 11.47 -1.40
CA ARG A 103 -0.53 10.44 -2.26
C ARG A 103 0.54 9.61 -2.97
N VAL A 104 1.56 10.26 -3.52
CA VAL A 104 2.69 9.57 -4.17
C VAL A 104 3.42 8.66 -3.16
N LEU A 105 3.72 9.17 -1.96
CA LEU A 105 4.40 8.39 -0.92
C LEU A 105 3.57 7.19 -0.46
N VAL A 106 2.26 7.38 -0.25
CA VAL A 106 1.34 6.31 0.15
C VAL A 106 1.23 5.24 -0.93
N ASN A 107 1.09 5.63 -2.20
CA ASN A 107 1.05 4.68 -3.32
C ASN A 107 2.36 3.89 -3.46
N ASN A 108 3.51 4.56 -3.39
CA ASN A 108 4.82 3.91 -3.42
C ASN A 108 4.97 2.89 -2.27
N THR A 109 4.43 3.21 -1.10
CA THR A 109 4.44 2.32 0.06
C THR A 109 3.51 1.12 -0.14
N LEU A 110 2.30 1.35 -0.64
CA LEU A 110 1.35 0.27 -0.98
C LEU A 110 1.93 -0.70 -2.02
N ASP A 111 2.64 -0.20 -3.02
CA ASP A 111 3.28 -1.05 -4.03
C ASP A 111 4.41 -1.90 -3.45
N LYS A 112 5.23 -1.34 -2.55
CA LYS A 112 6.25 -2.10 -1.80
C LYS A 112 5.60 -3.20 -0.95
N ILE A 113 4.53 -2.85 -0.23
CA ILE A 113 3.75 -3.82 0.54
C ILE A 113 3.26 -4.93 -0.37
N LYS A 114 2.52 -4.63 -1.45
CA LYS A 114 2.00 -5.62 -2.40
C LYS A 114 3.09 -6.54 -2.96
N LYS A 115 4.25 -6.00 -3.32
CA LYS A 115 5.39 -6.82 -3.79
C LYS A 115 5.83 -7.83 -2.74
N LEU A 116 5.97 -7.42 -1.48
CA LEU A 116 6.33 -8.34 -0.38
C LEU A 116 5.25 -9.38 -0.12
N GLN A 117 3.99 -8.93 -0.13
CA GLN A 117 2.83 -9.81 0.01
C GLN A 117 2.85 -10.93 -1.05
N THR A 118 3.16 -10.61 -2.31
CA THR A 118 3.33 -11.58 -3.39
C THR A 118 4.54 -12.48 -3.19
N LEU A 119 5.68 -11.93 -2.73
CA LEU A 119 6.87 -12.73 -2.46
C LEU A 119 6.63 -13.79 -1.39
N CYS A 120 5.91 -13.48 -0.32
CA CYS A 120 5.53 -14.44 0.72
C CYS A 120 4.76 -15.64 0.13
N ILE A 121 3.78 -15.38 -0.75
CA ILE A 121 3.00 -16.44 -1.40
C ILE A 121 3.87 -17.26 -2.36
N LYS A 122 4.71 -16.59 -3.17
CA LYS A 122 5.66 -17.29 -4.05
C LYS A 122 6.59 -18.20 -3.28
N LYS A 123 7.14 -17.74 -2.15
CA LYS A 123 8.00 -18.56 -1.29
C LYS A 123 7.27 -19.77 -0.72
N LYS A 124 6.02 -19.62 -0.26
CA LYS A 124 5.18 -20.75 0.16
C LYS A 124 5.02 -21.79 -0.95
N ASN A 125 4.71 -21.35 -2.17
CA ASN A 125 4.53 -22.24 -3.33
C ASN A 125 5.84 -22.94 -3.72
N LEU A 126 6.98 -22.26 -3.58
CA LEU A 126 8.31 -22.87 -3.73
C LEU A 126 8.55 -23.94 -2.66
N GLY A 127 8.14 -23.70 -1.40
CA GLY A 127 8.19 -24.69 -0.32
C GLY A 127 7.40 -25.97 -0.65
N SER A 128 6.16 -25.82 -1.11
CA SER A 128 5.35 -26.96 -1.58
C SER A 128 5.99 -27.70 -2.76
N SER A 129 6.69 -26.98 -3.63
CA SER A 129 7.42 -27.56 -4.76
C SER A 129 8.65 -28.35 -4.31
N ILE A 130 9.38 -27.87 -3.28
CA ILE A 130 10.48 -28.59 -2.64
C ILE A 130 9.96 -29.93 -2.11
N ASP A 131 8.89 -29.91 -1.30
CA ASP A 131 8.29 -31.13 -0.72
C ASP A 131 7.87 -32.12 -1.81
N HIS A 132 7.30 -31.62 -2.91
CA HIS A 132 6.90 -32.44 -4.04
C HIS A 132 8.10 -33.16 -4.67
N TYR A 133 9.16 -32.42 -5.00
CA TYR A 133 10.34 -32.98 -5.64
C TYR A 133 11.11 -33.91 -4.70
N GLU A 134 11.21 -33.61 -3.41
CA GLU A 134 11.84 -34.48 -2.42
C GLU A 134 11.10 -35.82 -2.28
N LYS A 135 9.76 -35.79 -2.15
CA LYS A 135 8.93 -37.01 -2.14
C LYS A 135 9.11 -37.82 -3.43
N LYS A 136 9.16 -37.14 -4.59
CA LYS A 136 9.32 -37.80 -5.89
C LYS A 136 10.69 -38.44 -6.06
N ILE A 137 11.76 -37.77 -5.66
CA ILE A 137 13.14 -38.30 -5.70
C ILE A 137 13.26 -39.50 -4.76
N ARG A 138 12.75 -39.40 -3.53
CA ARG A 138 12.74 -40.52 -2.57
C ARG A 138 12.05 -41.76 -3.15
N LYS A 139 10.87 -41.59 -3.78
CA LYS A 139 10.17 -42.69 -4.47
C LYS A 139 10.99 -43.28 -5.63
N LEU A 140 11.64 -42.45 -6.44
CA LEU A 140 12.47 -42.93 -7.53
C LEU A 140 13.71 -43.69 -7.02
N GLN A 141 14.30 -43.28 -5.89
CA GLN A 141 15.45 -43.94 -5.28
C GLN A 141 15.12 -45.30 -4.66
N MET A 142 13.84 -45.58 -4.36
CA MET A 142 13.39 -46.86 -3.80
C MET A 142 13.18 -47.98 -4.83
N VAL A 143 13.35 -47.69 -6.13
CA VAL A 143 13.18 -48.70 -7.19
C VAL A 143 14.39 -49.64 -7.23
N PRO A 144 14.21 -50.98 -7.06
CA PRO A 144 15.30 -51.94 -7.15
C PRO A 144 15.78 -52.08 -8.61
N SER A 145 17.10 -52.20 -8.80
CA SER A 145 17.77 -52.39 -10.11
C SER A 145 17.43 -51.32 -11.16
N PRO A 146 17.78 -50.04 -10.92
CA PRO A 146 17.49 -48.96 -11.86
C PRO A 146 18.32 -49.07 -13.15
N ASN A 147 17.67 -48.86 -14.30
CA ASN A 147 18.35 -48.72 -15.58
C ASN A 147 18.82 -47.27 -15.83
N GLN A 148 19.62 -47.04 -16.88
CA GLN A 148 20.18 -45.72 -17.19
C GLN A 148 19.10 -44.63 -17.35
N LYS A 149 17.98 -44.93 -18.04
CA LYS A 149 16.87 -43.98 -18.21
C LYS A 149 16.25 -43.55 -16.87
N HIS A 150 16.22 -44.46 -15.89
CA HIS A 150 15.75 -44.18 -14.54
C HIS A 150 16.73 -43.31 -13.76
N LEU A 151 18.04 -43.58 -13.86
CA LEU A 151 19.09 -42.73 -13.28
C LEU A 151 19.03 -41.30 -13.85
N ASP A 152 18.87 -41.15 -15.17
CA ASP A 152 18.70 -39.84 -15.82
C ASP A 152 17.43 -39.11 -15.35
N LYS A 153 16.37 -39.86 -15.00
CA LYS A 153 15.15 -39.28 -14.42
C LYS A 153 15.40 -38.78 -13.00
N ILE A 154 16.16 -39.50 -12.18
CA ILE A 154 16.57 -39.05 -10.84
C ILE A 154 17.38 -37.75 -10.95
N ILE A 155 18.42 -37.74 -11.80
CA ILE A 155 19.30 -36.58 -12.01
C ILE A 155 18.48 -35.35 -12.45
N ARG A 156 17.57 -35.50 -13.41
CA ARG A 156 16.70 -34.39 -13.85
C ARG A 156 15.81 -33.84 -12.74
N ASN A 157 15.26 -34.70 -11.86
CA ASN A 157 14.44 -34.23 -10.74
C ASN A 157 15.30 -33.58 -9.64
N GLN A 158 16.51 -34.08 -9.37
CA GLN A 158 17.47 -33.46 -8.46
C GLN A 158 17.89 -32.06 -8.96
N HIS A 159 18.16 -31.92 -10.25
CA HIS A 159 18.46 -30.62 -10.84
C HIS A 159 17.31 -29.62 -10.66
N LYS A 160 16.07 -30.04 -10.93
CA LYS A 160 14.88 -29.21 -10.67
C LYS A 160 14.72 -28.84 -9.20
N LEU A 161 14.96 -29.78 -8.28
CA LEU A 161 14.92 -29.52 -6.85
C LEU A 161 15.93 -28.44 -6.45
N ASN A 162 17.16 -28.51 -6.97
CA ASN A 162 18.21 -27.54 -6.65
C ASN A 162 17.88 -26.13 -7.12
N ILE A 163 17.26 -25.99 -8.31
CA ILE A 163 16.77 -24.70 -8.80
C ILE A 163 15.71 -24.14 -7.85
N VAL A 164 14.69 -24.94 -7.52
CA VAL A 164 13.60 -24.49 -6.62
C VAL A 164 14.14 -24.12 -5.22
N LYS A 165 15.10 -24.88 -4.68
CA LYS A 165 15.76 -24.55 -3.40
C LYS A 165 16.53 -23.24 -3.47
N THR A 166 17.23 -23.00 -4.57
CA THR A 166 17.96 -21.74 -4.81
C THR A 166 16.98 -20.56 -4.84
N ASP A 167 15.90 -20.68 -5.61
CA ASP A 167 14.86 -19.64 -5.69
C ASP A 167 14.20 -19.38 -4.33
N PHE A 168 13.94 -20.44 -3.55
CA PHE A 168 13.36 -20.34 -2.21
C PHE A 168 14.25 -19.52 -1.27
N LEU A 169 15.55 -19.79 -1.26
CA LEU A 169 16.52 -19.04 -0.45
C LEU A 169 16.65 -17.59 -0.91
N GLN A 170 16.68 -17.34 -2.22
CA GLN A 170 16.70 -15.97 -2.73
C GLN A 170 15.45 -15.18 -2.32
N HIS A 171 14.26 -15.79 -2.42
CA HIS A 171 13.02 -15.16 -1.99
C HIS A 171 13.00 -14.90 -0.48
N HIS A 172 13.56 -15.80 0.33
CA HIS A 172 13.70 -15.59 1.77
C HIS A 172 14.47 -14.33 2.12
N GLU A 173 15.64 -14.15 1.49
CA GLU A 173 16.49 -12.98 1.70
C GLU A 173 15.82 -11.68 1.23
N TYR A 174 15.13 -11.72 0.08
CA TYR A 174 14.38 -10.55 -0.40
C TYR A 174 13.20 -10.18 0.50
N ILE A 175 12.52 -11.18 1.06
CA ILE A 175 11.41 -10.98 1.98
C ILE A 175 11.92 -10.32 3.28
N LYS A 176 13.00 -10.84 3.88
CA LYS A 176 13.60 -10.26 5.08
C LYS A 176 14.00 -8.81 4.88
N LYS A 177 14.81 -8.53 3.86
CA LYS A 177 15.24 -7.16 3.53
C LYS A 177 14.05 -6.23 3.27
N GLY A 178 13.02 -6.73 2.61
CA GLY A 178 11.82 -5.95 2.37
C GLY A 178 11.01 -5.65 3.63
N PHE A 179 10.93 -6.62 4.56
CA PHE A 179 10.33 -6.39 5.86
C PHE A 179 11.11 -5.35 6.65
N ASP A 180 12.44 -5.39 6.65
CA ASP A 180 13.26 -4.35 7.28
C ASP A 180 12.90 -2.98 6.69
N ILE A 181 12.88 -2.84 5.36
CA ILE A 181 12.55 -1.55 4.72
C ILE A 181 11.13 -1.05 5.05
N VAL A 182 10.13 -1.94 5.11
CA VAL A 182 8.71 -1.55 5.29
C VAL A 182 8.32 -1.41 6.76
N LEU A 183 8.90 -2.22 7.66
CA LEU A 183 8.57 -2.28 9.08
C LEU A 183 9.53 -1.46 9.95
N GLU A 184 10.81 -1.33 9.56
CA GLU A 184 11.83 -0.57 10.30
C GLU A 184 11.72 0.94 10.07
N ASN A 185 10.97 1.37 9.04
CA ASN A 185 10.52 2.75 8.95
C ASN A 185 9.68 3.04 10.20
N LYS A 186 10.25 3.86 11.10
CA LYS A 186 9.77 4.40 12.39
C LYS A 186 8.35 5.03 12.39
N THR A 187 7.54 4.75 11.38
CA THR A 187 6.10 5.01 11.24
C THR A 187 5.33 4.56 12.48
N ASN A 188 5.73 3.48 13.17
CA ASN A 188 5.09 3.08 14.43
C ASN A 188 5.20 4.16 15.53
N LYS A 189 6.27 4.96 15.56
CA LYS A 189 6.43 6.04 16.55
C LYS A 189 5.60 7.27 16.19
N VAL A 190 5.61 7.67 14.92
CA VAL A 190 4.82 8.82 14.41
C VAL A 190 3.30 8.54 14.48
N LEU A 191 2.88 7.29 14.24
CA LEU A 191 1.48 6.86 14.39
C LEU A 191 1.04 6.80 15.85
N PHE A 192 1.95 6.47 16.78
CA PHE A 192 1.69 6.53 18.22
C PHE A 192 1.55 7.98 18.70
N ASP A 193 2.42 8.88 18.24
CA ASP A 193 2.39 10.29 18.62
C ASP A 193 1.14 11.00 18.05
N ALA A 194 0.72 10.68 16.82
CA ALA A 194 -0.52 11.19 16.24
C ALA A 194 -1.80 10.68 16.93
N ARG A 195 -1.75 9.51 17.59
CA ARG A 195 -2.86 9.02 18.45
C ARG A 195 -2.92 9.77 19.78
N LYS A 196 -1.78 10.07 20.42
CA LYS A 196 -1.72 10.88 21.65
C LYS A 196 -2.34 12.27 21.48
N VAL A 197 -2.17 12.89 20.32
CA VAL A 197 -2.75 14.22 20.02
C VAL A 197 -4.29 14.17 19.94
N ARG A 198 -4.92 13.00 19.80
CA ARG A 198 -6.38 12.83 19.77
C ARG A 198 -7.03 12.53 21.13
N GLU A 199 -6.24 12.31 22.17
CA GLU A 199 -6.72 11.99 23.54
C GLU A 199 -6.74 13.23 24.46
N VAL A 200 -6.58 14.45 23.91
CA VAL A 200 -6.64 15.73 24.65
C VAL A 200 -7.83 16.55 24.17
#